data_AF-A0A7V8FXX6-F1
#
_entry.id   AF-A0A7V8FXX6-F1
#
_cell.length_a   1.000
_cell.length_b   1.000
_cell.length_c   1.000
_cell.angle_alpha   90.00
_cell.angle_beta   90.00
_cell.angle_gamma   90.00
#
_symmetry.space_group_name_H-M   'P 1'
#
loop_
_entity.id
_entity.type
_entity.pdbx_description
1 polymer ?
#
loop_
_entity_poly.entity_id
_entity_poly.type
_entity_poly.pdbx_seq_one_letter_code
_entity_poly.pdbx_strand_id
1 'polypeptide(L)'
;MQEKMDPTRTHSRAIMSLIKLKNAKSWRPQGFRPMYVSAIGFIAAFGMRYALAPFVDESLSMLFFAVNCIVISYLFGYLYSLGLLAISIPTAMFFFRKPFYTMDGLNDKDLFMIIVYTVIIATASLIIEWLQRERYAAVLQQRVSETRYRLLIESDQARRAEYTKQFESSAAGENA
;
A
#
# COMPACT_ATOMS: atom_id res chain seq x y z
N MET A 1 -17.52 47.21 22.20
CA MET A 1 -17.00 45.91 22.68
C MET A 1 -16.18 45.30 21.55
N GLN A 2 -14.86 45.51 21.54
CA GLN A 2 -13.97 44.86 20.58
C GLN A 2 -13.68 43.44 21.08
N GLU A 3 -14.21 42.46 20.36
CA GLU A 3 -13.92 41.05 20.56
C GLU A 3 -12.43 40.81 20.23
N LYS A 4 -11.62 40.65 21.29
CA LYS A 4 -10.19 40.37 21.19
C LYS A 4 -10.02 38.99 20.56
N MET A 5 -9.76 38.98 19.25
CA MET A 5 -9.55 37.77 18.46
C MET A 5 -8.28 37.07 18.94
N ASP A 6 -8.45 35.94 19.63
CA ASP A 6 -7.38 35.18 20.27
C ASP A 6 -6.53 34.44 19.20
N PRO A 7 -5.24 34.79 19.02
CA PRO A 7 -4.39 34.25 17.96
C PRO A 7 -4.07 32.76 18.13
N THR A 8 -4.30 32.19 19.32
CA THR A 8 -4.04 30.77 19.62
C THR A 8 -4.97 29.82 18.86
N ARG A 9 -6.21 30.25 18.58
CA ARG A 9 -7.24 29.43 17.94
C ARG A 9 -6.97 29.18 16.46
N THR A 10 -6.26 30.09 15.79
CA THR A 10 -5.93 30.02 14.37
C THR A 10 -4.79 29.03 14.11
N HIS A 11 -3.79 28.98 14.99
CA HIS A 11 -2.68 28.02 14.92
C HIS A 11 -3.17 26.56 15.09
N SER A 12 -4.14 26.33 15.98
CA SER A 12 -4.71 25.00 16.20
C SER A 12 -5.36 24.42 14.93
N ARG A 13 -6.08 25.24 14.15
CA ARG A 13 -6.68 24.82 12.86
C ARG A 13 -5.63 24.53 11.78
N ALA A 14 -4.53 25.28 11.73
CA ALA A 14 -3.47 25.08 10.76
C ALA A 14 -2.66 23.80 11.04
N ILE A 15 -2.40 23.48 12.31
CA ILE A 15 -1.71 22.24 12.69
C ILE A 15 -2.60 21.02 12.45
N MET A 16 -3.91 21.14 12.73
CA MET A 16 -4.87 20.06 12.53
C MET A 16 -5.15 19.78 11.04
N SER A 17 -4.95 20.75 10.14
CA SER A 17 -5.09 20.55 8.69
C SER A 17 -3.86 19.90 8.05
N LEU A 18 -2.66 20.06 8.63
CA LEU A 18 -1.43 19.43 8.17
C LEU A 18 -1.40 17.93 8.46
N ILE A 19 -2.07 17.48 9.53
CA ILE A 19 -2.21 16.06 9.83
C ILE A 19 -3.52 15.56 9.24
N LYS A 20 -3.59 15.51 7.91
CA LYS A 20 -4.61 14.74 7.20
C LYS A 20 -4.30 13.25 7.40
N LEU A 21 -4.63 12.74 8.59
CA LEU A 21 -4.57 11.34 8.99
C LEU A 21 -5.53 10.56 8.07
N LYS A 22 -5.02 10.16 6.90
CA LYS A 22 -5.76 9.34 5.95
C LYS A 22 -5.93 7.96 6.59
N ASN A 23 -7.18 7.51 6.61
CA ASN A 23 -7.64 6.23 7.13
C ASN A 23 -6.67 5.10 6.76
N ALA A 24 -6.37 4.19 7.69
CA ALA A 24 -5.52 3.02 7.46
C ALA A 24 -6.00 2.11 6.32
N LYS A 25 -7.27 2.26 5.94
CA LYS A 25 -7.89 1.62 4.77
C LYS A 25 -7.44 2.22 3.41
N SER A 26 -6.70 3.33 3.40
CA SER A 26 -6.24 4.09 2.22
C SER A 26 -4.77 3.82 1.85
N TRP A 27 -4.18 2.70 2.29
CA TRP A 27 -2.80 2.35 1.92
C TRP A 27 -2.57 2.23 0.40
N ARG A 28 -3.66 2.04 -0.37
CA ARG A 28 -3.59 1.96 -1.83
C ARG A 28 -3.49 3.35 -2.47
N PRO A 29 -2.50 3.60 -3.35
CA PRO A 29 -2.54 4.75 -4.25
C PRO A 29 -3.69 4.53 -5.25
N GLN A 30 -4.85 5.12 -4.97
CA GLN A 30 -5.99 5.13 -5.88
C GLN A 30 -5.62 5.95 -7.13
N GLY A 31 -5.48 5.30 -8.28
CA GLY A 31 -5.15 5.97 -9.54
C GLY A 31 -5.10 5.00 -10.72
N PHE A 32 -4.76 5.51 -11.91
CA PHE A 32 -4.61 4.71 -13.14
C PHE A 32 -3.24 4.01 -13.26
N ARG A 33 -2.26 4.41 -12.43
CA ARG A 33 -0.90 3.81 -12.41
C ARG A 33 -0.89 2.28 -12.20
N PRO A 34 -1.70 1.69 -11.29
CA PRO A 34 -1.78 0.24 -11.11
C PRO A 34 -2.18 -0.49 -12.38
N MET A 35 -3.06 0.09 -13.18
CA MET A 35 -3.61 -0.53 -14.39
C MET A 35 -2.57 -0.63 -15.51
N TYR A 36 -1.80 0.43 -15.73
CA TYR A 36 -0.74 0.40 -16.74
C TYR A 36 0.44 -0.49 -16.33
N VAL A 37 0.82 -0.48 -15.04
CA VAL A 37 1.90 -1.33 -14.54
C VAL A 37 1.50 -2.81 -14.57
N SER A 38 0.25 -3.15 -14.22
CA SER A 38 -0.25 -4.52 -14.33
C SER A 38 -0.31 -4.99 -15.79
N ALA A 39 -0.72 -4.13 -16.71
CA ALA A 39 -0.72 -4.43 -18.14
C ALA A 39 0.70 -4.66 -18.69
N ILE A 40 1.66 -3.80 -18.34
CA ILE A 40 3.07 -3.97 -18.73
C ILE A 40 3.66 -5.25 -18.13
N GLY A 41 3.42 -5.50 -16.84
CA GLY A 41 3.86 -6.73 -16.17
C GLY A 41 3.26 -7.99 -16.81
N PHE A 42 2.00 -7.92 -17.22
CA PHE A 42 1.34 -9.01 -17.95
C PHE A 42 1.97 -9.25 -19.32
N ILE A 43 2.23 -8.21 -20.10
CA ILE A 43 2.91 -8.31 -21.40
C ILE A 43 4.33 -8.85 -21.22
N ALA A 44 5.05 -8.40 -20.19
CA ALA A 44 6.39 -8.88 -19.88
C ALA A 44 6.38 -10.37 -19.48
N ALA A 45 5.43 -10.80 -18.64
CA ALA A 45 5.27 -12.20 -18.25
C ALA A 45 4.91 -13.08 -19.44
N PHE A 46 4.02 -12.59 -20.32
CA PHE A 46 3.66 -13.27 -21.56
C PHE A 46 4.88 -13.41 -22.48
N GLY A 47 5.63 -12.32 -22.72
CA GLY A 47 6.84 -12.32 -23.54
C GLY A 47 7.94 -13.23 -22.98
N MET A 48 8.16 -13.21 -21.66
CA MET A 48 9.12 -14.07 -20.99
C MET A 48 8.73 -15.55 -21.12
N ARG A 49 7.44 -15.88 -20.97
CA ARG A 49 6.94 -17.25 -21.17
C ARG A 49 7.03 -17.69 -22.63
N TYR A 50 6.83 -16.78 -23.57
CA TYR A 50 6.98 -17.05 -25.00
C TYR A 50 8.44 -17.32 -25.37
N ALA A 51 9.38 -16.53 -24.84
CA ALA A 51 10.81 -16.77 -25.03
C ALA A 51 11.29 -18.09 -24.40
N LEU A 52 10.71 -18.47 -23.26
CA LEU A 52 11.00 -19.74 -22.58
C LEU A 52 10.12 -20.91 -23.04
N ALA A 53 9.36 -20.75 -24.13
CA ALA A 53 8.56 -21.82 -24.73
C ALA A 53 9.33 -23.13 -24.99
N PRO A 54 10.61 -23.15 -25.44
CA PRO A 54 11.31 -24.41 -25.68
C PRO A 54 11.80 -25.10 -24.40
N PHE A 55 11.82 -24.41 -23.26
CA PHE A 55 12.38 -24.94 -22.00
C PHE A 55 11.31 -25.28 -20.96
N VAL A 56 10.12 -24.70 -21.07
CA VAL A 56 9.07 -24.78 -20.04
C VAL A 56 7.97 -25.72 -20.48
N ASP A 57 7.85 -26.82 -19.75
CA ASP A 57 6.79 -27.82 -19.91
C ASP A 57 5.38 -27.20 -19.82
N GLU A 58 4.42 -27.89 -20.44
CA GLU A 58 3.03 -27.46 -20.51
C GLU A 58 2.38 -27.28 -19.12
N SER A 59 2.82 -28.08 -18.14
CA SER A 59 2.38 -28.03 -16.73
C SER A 59 2.76 -26.73 -16.00
N LEU A 60 3.76 -26.00 -16.49
CA LEU A 60 4.28 -24.76 -15.90
C LEU A 60 3.77 -23.50 -16.59
N SER A 61 2.75 -23.64 -17.46
CA SER A 61 2.12 -22.54 -18.21
C SER A 61 1.78 -21.33 -17.33
N MET A 62 1.25 -21.56 -16.13
CA MET A 62 0.75 -20.50 -15.26
C MET A 62 1.81 -19.85 -14.37
N LEU A 63 3.04 -20.39 -14.30
CA LEU A 63 4.04 -19.96 -13.33
C LEU A 63 4.43 -18.48 -13.49
N PHE A 64 4.73 -18.04 -14.71
CA PHE A 64 5.12 -16.65 -14.98
C PHE A 64 3.97 -15.68 -14.69
N PHE A 65 2.73 -16.09 -14.97
CA PHE A 65 1.55 -15.31 -14.61
C PHE A 65 1.35 -15.27 -13.10
N ALA A 66 1.58 -16.37 -12.39
CA ALA A 66 1.49 -16.43 -10.93
C ALA A 66 2.52 -15.50 -10.27
N VAL A 67 3.77 -15.54 -10.72
CA VAL A 67 4.82 -14.62 -10.24
C VAL A 67 4.43 -13.17 -10.49
N ASN A 68 3.94 -12.84 -11.68
CA ASN A 68 3.48 -11.49 -12.00
C ASN A 68 2.29 -11.07 -11.11
N CYS A 69 1.32 -11.97 -10.86
CA CYS A 69 0.21 -11.70 -9.95
C CYS A 69 0.70 -11.42 -8.52
N ILE A 70 1.69 -12.18 -8.02
CA ILE A 70 2.29 -11.96 -6.71
C ILE A 70 2.98 -10.58 -6.64
N VAL A 71 3.74 -10.20 -7.67
CA VAL A 71 4.40 -8.89 -7.76
C VAL A 71 3.36 -7.75 -7.77
N ILE A 72 2.28 -7.89 -8.55
CA ILE A 72 1.20 -6.90 -8.59
C ILE A 72 0.43 -6.86 -7.27
N SER A 73 0.25 -8.00 -6.61
CA SER A 73 -0.31 -8.08 -5.26
C SER A 73 0.54 -7.32 -4.25
N TYR A 74 1.87 -7.45 -4.36
CA TYR A 74 2.82 -6.70 -3.53
C TYR A 74 2.77 -5.19 -3.78
N LEU A 75 2.63 -4.75 -5.03
CA LEU A 75 2.66 -3.32 -5.34
C LEU A 75 1.32 -2.61 -5.12
N PHE A 76 0.21 -3.26 -5.47
CA PHE A 76 -1.12 -2.63 -5.55
C PHE A 76 -2.17 -3.31 -4.67
N GLY A 77 -1.85 -4.47 -4.10
CA GLY A 77 -2.70 -5.24 -3.18
C GLY A 77 -3.52 -6.34 -3.85
N TYR A 78 -4.20 -7.11 -3.01
CA TYR A 78 -4.98 -8.30 -3.35
C TYR A 78 -5.99 -8.12 -4.50
N LEU A 79 -6.73 -7.00 -4.54
CA LEU A 79 -7.78 -6.79 -5.55
C LEU A 79 -7.25 -6.79 -6.99
N TYR A 80 -6.12 -6.13 -7.22
CA TYR A 80 -5.52 -6.05 -8.56
C TYR A 80 -4.89 -7.39 -8.97
N SER A 81 -4.29 -8.10 -8.02
CA SER A 81 -3.79 -9.46 -8.23
C SER A 81 -4.90 -10.41 -8.66
N LEU A 82 -6.04 -10.41 -7.95
CA LEU A 82 -7.19 -11.24 -8.33
C LEU A 82 -7.77 -10.88 -9.70
N GLY A 83 -7.89 -9.58 -10.01
CA GLY A 83 -8.35 -9.15 -11.32
C GLY A 83 -7.42 -9.62 -12.44
N LEU A 84 -6.11 -9.55 -12.21
CA LEU A 84 -5.10 -10.04 -13.15
C LEU A 84 -5.12 -11.56 -13.27
N LEU A 85 -5.34 -12.27 -12.15
CA LEU A 85 -5.51 -13.71 -12.12
C LEU A 85 -6.69 -14.15 -12.99
N ALA A 86 -7.84 -13.46 -12.87
CA ALA A 86 -9.04 -13.73 -13.66
C ALA A 86 -8.82 -13.56 -15.18
N ILE A 87 -7.92 -12.66 -15.59
CA ILE A 87 -7.52 -12.46 -16.99
C ILE A 87 -6.43 -13.48 -17.41
N SER A 88 -5.54 -13.84 -16.49
CA SER A 88 -4.43 -14.75 -16.76
C SER A 88 -4.88 -16.20 -16.98
N ILE A 89 -5.92 -16.66 -16.28
CA ILE A 89 -6.49 -18.01 -16.46
C ILE A 89 -6.91 -18.25 -17.92
N PRO A 90 -7.83 -17.47 -18.52
CA PRO A 90 -8.26 -17.69 -19.89
C PRO A 90 -7.12 -17.49 -20.88
N THR A 91 -6.20 -16.56 -20.62
CA THR A 91 -5.04 -16.35 -21.50
C THR A 91 -4.10 -17.56 -21.47
N ALA A 92 -3.82 -18.11 -20.29
CA ALA A 92 -2.97 -19.28 -20.13
C ALA A 92 -3.59 -20.53 -20.76
N MET A 93 -4.91 -20.70 -20.63
CA MET A 93 -5.66 -21.79 -21.26
C MET A 93 -5.67 -21.68 -22.79
N PHE A 94 -5.79 -20.47 -23.34
CA PHE A 94 -5.90 -20.28 -24.79
C PHE A 94 -4.56 -20.35 -25.52
N PHE A 95 -3.48 -19.79 -24.96
CA PHE A 95 -2.20 -19.64 -25.66
C PHE A 95 -1.19 -20.77 -25.41
N PHE A 96 -1.21 -21.39 -24.23
CA PHE A 96 -0.11 -22.24 -23.77
C PHE A 96 -0.52 -23.70 -23.54
N ARG A 97 -1.71 -24.11 -24.01
CA ARG A 97 -2.21 -25.48 -23.90
C ARG A 97 -2.49 -26.09 -25.28
N LYS A 98 -2.17 -27.38 -25.42
CA LYS A 98 -2.47 -28.22 -26.57
C LYS A 98 -3.89 -28.80 -26.48
N PRO A 99 -4.62 -28.90 -27.59
CA PRO A 99 -4.20 -28.50 -28.92
C PRO A 99 -4.38 -26.98 -29.06
N PHE A 100 -3.30 -26.31 -29.51
CA PHE A 100 -3.31 -24.86 -29.65
C PHE A 100 -4.46 -24.45 -30.55
N TYR A 101 -5.26 -23.46 -30.12
CA TYR A 101 -6.39 -22.92 -30.88
C TYR A 101 -7.61 -23.84 -31.08
N THR A 102 -7.73 -24.94 -30.33
CA THR A 102 -8.94 -25.78 -30.33
C THR A 102 -9.47 -26.00 -28.91
N MET A 103 -10.78 -25.79 -28.72
CA MET A 103 -11.50 -26.11 -27.47
C MET A 103 -11.65 -27.62 -27.34
N ASP A 104 -10.56 -28.31 -27.00
CA ASP A 104 -10.64 -29.69 -26.53
C ASP A 104 -10.96 -29.69 -25.03
N GLY A 105 -11.75 -30.67 -24.59
CA GLY A 105 -12.41 -30.66 -23.28
C GLY A 105 -11.45 -30.39 -22.11
N LEU A 106 -11.92 -29.65 -21.10
CA LEU A 106 -11.18 -29.45 -19.85
C LEU A 106 -10.74 -30.82 -19.29
N ASN A 107 -9.43 -31.04 -19.24
CA ASN A 107 -8.86 -32.25 -18.66
C ASN A 107 -8.77 -32.12 -17.14
N ASP A 108 -8.91 -33.21 -16.38
CA ASP A 108 -8.89 -33.17 -14.90
C ASP A 108 -7.57 -32.60 -14.35
N LYS A 109 -6.46 -32.87 -15.05
CA LYS A 109 -5.13 -32.32 -14.71
C LYS A 109 -5.10 -30.80 -14.81
N ASP A 110 -5.87 -30.22 -15.72
CA ASP A 110 -5.92 -28.78 -15.93
C ASP A 110 -6.68 -28.07 -14.81
N LEU A 111 -7.80 -28.65 -14.40
CA LEU A 111 -8.59 -28.16 -13.29
C LEU A 111 -7.76 -28.20 -11.99
N PHE A 112 -7.02 -29.29 -11.77
CA PHE A 112 -6.12 -29.42 -10.63
C PHE A 112 -5.05 -28.31 -10.62
N MET A 113 -4.38 -28.06 -11.75
CA MET A 113 -3.36 -27.00 -11.84
C MET A 113 -3.96 -25.62 -11.60
N ILE A 114 -5.13 -25.31 -12.18
CA ILE A 114 -5.81 -24.01 -11.95
C ILE A 114 -6.11 -23.82 -10.47
N ILE A 115 -6.62 -24.84 -9.79
CA ILE A 115 -6.92 -24.77 -8.36
C ILE A 115 -5.63 -24.53 -7.56
N VAL A 116 -4.56 -25.29 -7.83
CA VAL A 116 -3.29 -25.16 -7.11
C VAL A 116 -2.71 -23.74 -7.27
N TYR A 117 -2.61 -23.22 -8.49
CA TYR A 117 -2.09 -21.87 -8.71
C TYR A 117 -3.00 -20.78 -8.12
N THR A 118 -4.32 -20.97 -8.19
CA THR A 118 -5.28 -20.05 -7.58
C THR A 118 -5.09 -19.99 -6.07
N VAL A 119 -4.94 -21.14 -5.41
CA VAL A 119 -4.68 -21.22 -3.97
C VAL A 119 -3.35 -20.55 -3.64
N ILE A 120 -2.27 -20.83 -4.39
CA ILE A 120 -0.96 -20.20 -4.17
C ILE A 120 -1.05 -18.68 -4.27
N ILE A 121 -1.65 -18.15 -5.35
CA ILE A 121 -1.74 -16.71 -5.57
C ILE A 121 -2.67 -16.06 -4.53
N ALA A 122 -3.79 -16.71 -4.19
CA ALA A 122 -4.71 -16.22 -3.17
C ALA A 122 -4.04 -16.16 -1.80
N THR A 123 -3.39 -17.24 -1.36
CA THR A 123 -2.66 -17.30 -0.09
C THR A 123 -1.52 -16.28 -0.05
N ALA A 124 -0.70 -16.21 -1.10
CA ALA A 124 0.37 -15.21 -1.18
C ALA A 124 -0.18 -13.79 -1.10
N SER A 125 -1.25 -13.51 -1.83
CA SER A 125 -1.89 -12.19 -1.85
C SER A 125 -2.51 -11.82 -0.50
N LEU A 126 -3.11 -12.77 0.21
CA LEU A 126 -3.64 -12.56 1.57
C LEU A 126 -2.52 -12.27 2.57
N ILE A 127 -1.42 -13.02 2.55
CA ILE A 127 -0.26 -12.80 3.43
C ILE A 127 0.33 -11.41 3.18
N ILE A 128 0.48 -11.04 1.91
CA ILE A 128 1.00 -9.72 1.51
C ILE A 128 0.09 -8.60 2.01
N GLU A 129 -1.23 -8.72 1.82
CA GLU A 129 -2.19 -7.71 2.29
C GLU A 129 -2.17 -7.58 3.82
N TRP A 130 -2.04 -8.70 4.53
CA TRP A 130 -1.91 -8.72 5.98
C TRP A 130 -0.63 -8.02 6.45
N LEU A 131 0.52 -8.38 5.86
CA LEU A 131 1.83 -7.80 6.19
C LEU A 131 1.86 -6.28 5.92
N GLN A 132 1.26 -5.83 4.82
CA GLN A 132 1.17 -4.41 4.48
C GLN A 132 0.32 -3.63 5.48
N ARG A 133 -0.76 -4.25 5.96
CA ARG A 133 -1.64 -3.65 6.95
C ARG A 133 -0.93 -3.46 8.30
N GLU A 134 -0.14 -4.44 8.71
CA GLU A 134 0.69 -4.34 9.93
C GLU A 134 1.78 -3.27 9.79
N ARG A 135 2.51 -3.28 8.66
CA ARG A 135 3.54 -2.26 8.39
C ARG A 135 2.96 -0.85 8.39
N TYR A 136 1.78 -0.64 7.83
CA TYR A 136 1.12 0.66 7.84
C TYR A 136 0.71 1.08 9.26
N ALA A 137 0.20 0.15 10.07
CA ALA A 137 -0.16 0.43 11.46
C ALA A 137 1.07 0.86 12.29
N ALA A 138 2.21 0.18 12.10
CA ALA A 138 3.47 0.53 12.76
C ALA A 138 3.98 1.92 12.36
N VAL A 139 3.97 2.23 11.06
CA VAL A 139 4.36 3.56 10.54
C VAL A 139 3.44 4.65 11.09
N LEU A 140 2.14 4.38 11.22
CA LEU A 140 1.19 5.34 11.76
C LEU A 140 1.45 5.63 13.23
N GLN A 141 1.72 4.58 14.03
CA GLN A 141 2.10 4.73 15.44
C GLN A 141 3.38 5.54 15.61
N GLN A 142 4.37 5.33 14.73
CA GLN A 142 5.61 6.11 14.73
C GLN A 142 5.34 7.60 14.43
N ARG A 143 4.50 7.92 13.44
CA ARG A 143 4.15 9.32 13.12
C ARG A 143 3.42 10.00 14.27
N VAL A 144 2.55 9.26 14.97
CA VAL A 144 1.83 9.77 16.14
C VAL A 144 2.78 10.00 17.31
N SER A 145 3.74 9.10 17.57
CA SER A 145 4.74 9.29 18.63
C SER A 145 5.67 10.48 18.34
N GLU A 146 6.14 10.63 17.10
CA GLU A 146 6.92 11.81 16.64
C GLU A 146 6.16 13.12 16.88
N THR A 147 4.86 13.14 16.55
CA THR A 147 4.02 14.33 16.75
C THR A 147 3.81 14.64 18.23
N ARG A 148 3.50 13.63 19.05
CA ARG A 148 3.33 13.81 20.51
C ARG A 148 4.61 14.30 21.17
N TYR A 149 5.76 13.76 20.75
CA TYR A 149 7.05 14.18 21.26
C TYR A 149 7.36 15.64 20.91
N ARG A 150 7.06 16.06 19.68
CA ARG A 150 7.23 17.45 19.25
C ARG A 150 6.37 18.43 20.06
N LEU A 151 5.11 18.08 20.30
CA LEU A 151 4.20 18.89 21.12
C LEU A 151 4.67 19.00 22.57
N LEU A 152 5.22 17.93 23.15
CA LEU A 152 5.79 17.97 24.50
C LEU A 152 6.97 18.93 24.58
N ILE A 153 7.89 18.89 23.60
CA ILE A 153 9.03 19.82 23.55
C ILE A 153 8.54 21.27 23.42
N GLU A 154 7.61 21.53 22.50
CA GLU A 154 7.07 22.88 22.30
C GLU A 154 6.36 23.40 23.56
N SER A 155 5.59 22.54 24.24
CA SER A 155 4.94 22.88 25.51
C SER A 155 5.94 23.17 26.64
N ASP A 156 7.06 22.45 26.70
CA ASP A 156 8.10 22.68 27.70
C ASP A 156 8.86 23.98 27.43
N GLN A 157 9.14 24.28 26.16
CA GLN A 157 9.74 25.56 25.76
C GLN A 157 8.83 26.75 26.06
N ALA A 158 7.52 26.62 25.81
CA ALA A 158 6.54 27.64 26.14
C ALA A 158 6.49 27.90 27.66
N ARG A 159 6.44 26.85 28.48
CA ARG A 159 6.51 26.95 29.95
C ARG A 159 7.78 27.68 30.40
N ARG A 160 8.95 27.32 29.88
CA ARG A 160 10.22 27.96 30.25
C ARG A 160 10.23 29.45 29.90
N ALA A 161 9.68 29.83 28.75
CA ALA A 161 9.57 31.23 28.35
C ALA A 161 8.65 32.05 29.27
N GLU A 162 7.56 31.46 29.78
CA GLU A 162 6.69 32.09 30.77
C GLU A 162 7.41 32.32 32.10
N TYR A 163 8.17 31.33 32.58
CA TYR A 163 8.98 31.48 33.80
C TYR A 163 10.03 32.58 33.67
N THR A 164 10.72 32.67 32.52
CA THR A 164 11.70 33.76 32.28
C THR A 164 11.04 35.14 32.33
N LYS A 165 9.86 35.29 31.71
CA LYS A 165 9.12 36.57 31.74
C LYS A 165 8.65 36.95 33.15
N GLN A 166 8.21 35.98 33.95
CA GLN A 166 7.85 36.23 35.35
C GLN A 166 9.06 36.66 36.18
N PHE A 167 10.23 36.03 35.98
CA PHE A 167 11.46 36.43 36.65
C PHE A 167 11.87 37.87 36.30
N GLU A 168 11.82 38.23 35.02
CA GLU A 168 12.14 39.59 34.56
C GLU A 168 11.17 40.63 35.13
N SER A 169 9.86 40.34 35.18
CA SER A 169 8.90 41.29 35.76
C SER A 169 9.04 41.45 37.26
N SER A 170 9.32 40.35 37.99
CA SER A 170 9.57 40.41 39.44
C SER A 170 10.86 41.17 39.76
N ALA A 171 11.93 40.95 38.99
CA ALA A 171 13.19 41.70 39.15
C ALA A 171 13.06 43.19 38.77
N ALA A 172 12.19 43.54 37.82
CA ALA A 172 11.90 44.93 37.48
C ALA A 172 11.05 45.65 38.55
N GLY A 173 10.20 44.93 39.28
CA GLY A 173 9.39 45.46 40.38
C GLY A 173 10.15 45.68 41.68
N GLU A 174 11.30 45.01 41.88
CA GLU A 174 12.13 45.14 43.08
C GLU A 174 13.17 46.28 42.98
N ASN A 175 13.42 46.78 41.77
CA ASN A 175 14.36 47.88 41.50
C ASN A 175 13.67 49.26 41.29
N ALA A 176 12.38 49.37 41.60
CA ALA A 176 11.58 50.60 41.52
C ALA A 176 11.11 51.03 42.91
#